data_AF-A0A662QG31-F1
#
_entry.id   AF-A0A662QG31-F1
#
_cell.length_a   1.000
_cell.length_b   1.000
_cell.length_c   1.000
_cell.angle_alpha   90.00
_cell.angle_beta   90.00
_cell.angle_gamma   90.00
#
_symmetry.space_group_name_H-M   'P 1'
#
loop_
_entity.id
_entity.type
_entity.pdbx_description
1 polymer ?
#
loop_
_entity_poly.entity_id
_entity_poly.type
_entity_poly.pdbx_seq_one_letter_code
_entity_poly.pdbx_strand_id
1 'polypeptide(L)'
;MEKRLFGAIGVAVALALIIGLSPASADRCVIPGSEADIYNPGQKAIIAWNGTHEELILSTDLYSSRRGVVFELIPLPSMPEVEKGSYDSFKAVQEIIMRRAV
;
A
#
# COMPACT_ATOMS: atom_id res chain seq x y z
N MET A 1 -37.78 7.17 -27.46
CA MET A 1 -37.65 6.84 -26.02
C MET A 1 -36.35 6.07 -25.75
N GLU A 2 -36.06 5.05 -26.55
CA GLU A 2 -34.83 4.21 -26.46
C GLU A 2 -33.51 4.98 -26.45
N LYS A 3 -33.28 5.95 -27.36
CA LYS A 3 -32.01 6.71 -27.39
C LYS A 3 -31.69 7.46 -26.09
N ARG A 4 -32.74 7.93 -25.38
CA ARG A 4 -32.59 8.61 -24.09
C ARG A 4 -32.31 7.62 -22.96
N LEU A 5 -32.88 6.41 -23.05
CA LEU A 5 -32.63 5.30 -22.13
C LEU A 5 -31.18 4.78 -22.26
N PHE A 6 -30.68 4.57 -23.48
CA PHE A 6 -29.29 4.16 -23.71
C PHE A 6 -28.30 5.22 -23.23
N GLY A 7 -28.59 6.50 -23.44
CA GLY A 7 -27.78 7.60 -22.91
C GLY A 7 -27.75 7.60 -21.37
N ALA A 8 -28.90 7.42 -20.71
CA ALA A 8 -28.98 7.35 -19.26
C ALA A 8 -28.22 6.15 -18.68
N ILE A 9 -28.29 4.98 -19.34
CA ILE A 9 -27.52 3.79 -18.95
C ILE A 9 -26.02 4.04 -19.10
N GLY A 10 -25.58 4.64 -20.22
CA GLY A 10 -24.17 4.98 -20.43
C GLY A 10 -23.63 5.93 -19.36
N VAL A 11 -24.40 6.95 -18.99
CA VAL A 11 -24.05 7.89 -17.91
C VAL A 11 -24.00 7.18 -16.55
N ALA A 12 -24.97 6.30 -16.26
CA ALA A 12 -25.00 5.54 -15.02
C ALA A 12 -23.79 4.59 -14.88
N VAL A 13 -23.39 3.93 -15.97
CA VAL A 13 -22.19 3.08 -16.01
C VAL A 13 -20.92 3.89 -15.82
N ALA A 14 -20.80 5.05 -16.47
CA ALA A 14 -19.66 5.93 -16.29
C ALA A 14 -19.53 6.45 -14.85
N LEU A 15 -20.65 6.86 -14.23
CA LEU A 15 -20.69 7.24 -12.82
C LEU A 15 -20.31 6.08 -11.89
N ALA A 16 -20.82 4.88 -12.15
CA ALA A 16 -20.46 3.69 -11.37
C ALA A 16 -18.97 3.36 -11.46
N LEU A 17 -18.36 3.51 -12.64
CA LEU A 17 -16.91 3.34 -12.84
C LEU A 17 -16.09 4.36 -12.05
N ILE A 18 -16.50 5.64 -12.03
CA ILE A 18 -15.79 6.69 -11.30
C ILE A 18 -15.90 6.49 -9.79
N ILE A 19 -17.08 6.10 -9.29
CA ILE A 19 -17.30 5.81 -7.86
C ILE A 19 -16.54 4.56 -7.41
N GLY A 20 -16.30 3.61 -8.32
CA GLY A 20 -15.51 2.40 -8.07
C GLY A 20 -13.99 2.61 -8.04
N LEU A 21 -13.49 3.82 -8.36
CA LEU A 21 -12.07 4.15 -8.22
C LEU A 21 -11.73 4.43 -6.76
N SER A 22 -11.57 3.37 -5.98
CA SER A 22 -10.98 3.47 -4.65
C SER A 22 -9.53 3.93 -4.79
N PRO A 23 -9.05 4.90 -3.99
CA PRO A 23 -7.63 5.22 -3.96
C PRO A 23 -6.87 3.97 -3.49
N ALA A 24 -6.12 3.37 -4.41
CA ALA A 24 -5.19 2.30 -4.09
C ALA A 24 -3.94 2.95 -3.49
N SER A 25 -3.74 2.82 -2.18
CA SER A 25 -2.46 3.15 -1.55
C SER A 25 -1.47 2.06 -1.94
N ALA A 26 -0.56 2.37 -2.85
CA ALA A 26 0.53 1.48 -3.21
C ALA A 26 1.79 1.96 -2.48
N ASP A 27 2.18 1.26 -1.42
CA ASP A 27 3.35 1.65 -0.62
C ASP A 27 4.67 1.46 -1.39
N ARG A 28 4.67 0.55 -2.38
CA ARG A 28 5.80 0.26 -3.28
C ARG A 28 5.31 -0.45 -4.55
N CYS A 29 5.68 0.06 -5.72
CA CYS A 29 5.47 -0.59 -7.01
C CYS A 29 6.81 -1.11 -7.55
N VAL A 30 6.82 -2.34 -8.07
CA VAL A 30 7.98 -2.95 -8.71
C VAL A 30 7.62 -3.28 -10.15
N ILE A 31 8.33 -2.69 -11.11
CA ILE A 31 8.13 -2.92 -12.54
C ILE A 31 9.29 -3.79 -13.05
N PRO A 32 9.03 -5.02 -13.52
CA PRO A 32 10.05 -5.87 -14.12
C PRO A 32 10.63 -5.24 -15.39
N GLY A 33 11.95 -5.26 -15.57
CA GLY A 33 12.59 -4.85 -16.82
C GLY A 33 12.48 -5.89 -17.96
N SER A 34 11.91 -7.05 -17.69
CA SER A 34 11.70 -8.17 -18.61
C SER A 34 10.50 -9.00 -18.16
N GLU A 35 10.00 -9.90 -19.01
CA GLU A 35 8.96 -10.85 -18.61
C GLU A 35 9.45 -11.75 -17.46
N ALA A 36 8.99 -11.42 -16.25
CA ALA A 36 9.27 -12.14 -15.02
C ALA A 36 8.11 -11.93 -14.03
N ASP A 37 7.78 -12.99 -13.30
CA ASP A 37 6.83 -12.91 -12.21
C ASP A 37 7.56 -12.35 -10.99
N ILE A 38 6.93 -11.37 -10.34
CA ILE A 38 7.45 -10.74 -9.14
C ILE A 38 6.51 -11.05 -7.99
N TYR A 39 7.08 -11.55 -6.91
CA TYR A 39 6.34 -11.90 -5.71
C TYR A 39 6.93 -11.15 -4.52
N ASN A 40 6.07 -10.39 -3.83
CA ASN A 40 6.41 -9.64 -2.63
C ASN A 40 5.59 -10.19 -1.45
N PRO A 41 6.09 -11.21 -0.74
CA PRO A 41 5.34 -11.88 0.32
C PRO A 41 5.22 -11.07 1.62
N GLY A 42 6.04 -10.04 1.82
CA GLY A 42 6.07 -9.40 3.12
C GLY A 42 6.94 -8.16 3.21
N GLN A 43 6.50 -7.27 4.08
CA GLN A 43 7.20 -6.07 4.50
C GLN A 43 7.68 -6.23 5.95
N LYS A 44 8.85 -5.70 6.24
CA LYS A 44 9.45 -5.68 7.58
C LYS A 44 9.72 -4.24 7.96
N ALA A 45 9.32 -3.88 9.17
CA ALA A 45 9.74 -2.65 9.83
C ALA A 45 10.51 -3.03 11.08
N ILE A 46 11.71 -2.48 11.23
CA ILE A 46 12.51 -2.58 12.46
C ILE A 46 12.55 -1.18 13.04
N ILE A 47 12.10 -1.05 14.28
CA ILE A 47 12.10 0.20 15.04
C ILE A 47 13.09 0.02 16.19
N ALA A 48 14.16 0.82 16.18
CA ALA A 48 15.13 0.89 17.26
C ALA A 48 14.94 2.20 18.03
N TRP A 49 14.81 2.12 19.35
CA TRP A 49 14.62 3.30 20.20
C TRP A 49 15.46 3.19 21.48
N ASN A 50 16.16 4.25 21.85
CA ASN A 50 17.04 4.29 23.02
C ASN A 50 16.56 5.22 24.15
N GLY A 51 15.34 5.74 24.06
CA GLY A 51 14.81 6.74 25.00
C GLY A 51 14.79 8.17 24.44
N THR A 52 15.69 8.49 23.50
CA THR A 52 15.88 9.85 22.97
C THR A 52 15.90 9.92 21.45
N HIS A 53 16.25 8.82 20.78
CA HIS A 53 16.36 8.72 19.34
C HIS A 53 15.64 7.47 18.83
N GLU A 54 14.94 7.61 17.71
CA GLU A 54 14.25 6.53 17.01
C GLU A 54 14.86 6.37 15.62
N GLU A 55 15.20 5.12 15.26
CA GLU A 55 15.58 4.73 13.92
C GLU A 55 14.55 3.74 13.36
N LEU A 56 14.02 4.05 12.18
CA LEU A 56 13.10 3.19 11.43
C LEU A 56 13.81 2.62 10.20
N ILE A 57 13.93 1.30 10.14
CA ILE A 57 14.41 0.58 8.97
C ILE A 57 13.23 -0.13 8.33
N LEU A 58 12.92 0.22 7.09
CA LEU A 58 11.91 -0.44 6.26
C LEU A 58 12.59 -1.36 5.25
N SER A 59 12.08 -2.58 5.14
CA SER A 59 12.56 -3.58 4.18
C SER A 59 11.39 -4.38 3.63
N THR A 60 11.57 -4.98 2.46
CA THR A 60 10.58 -5.84 1.81
C THR A 60 11.27 -7.05 1.23
N ASP A 61 10.62 -8.21 1.29
CA ASP A 61 11.10 -9.37 0.56
C ASP A 61 10.63 -9.29 -0.89
N LEU A 62 11.56 -9.40 -1.83
CA LEU A 62 11.23 -9.42 -3.24
C LEU A 62 11.83 -10.65 -3.90
N TYR A 63 10.98 -11.46 -4.51
CA TYR A 63 11.37 -12.64 -5.27
C TYR A 63 11.02 -12.44 -6.74
N SER A 64 11.86 -12.95 -7.62
CA SER A 64 11.59 -13.00 -9.05
C SER A 64 11.77 -14.41 -9.58
N SER A 65 10.92 -14.81 -10.53
CA SER A 65 11.08 -16.09 -11.23
C SER A 65 12.34 -16.13 -12.11
N ARG A 66 12.96 -14.99 -12.42
CA ARG A 66 14.16 -14.88 -13.26
C ARG A 66 15.13 -13.82 -12.73
N ARG A 67 16.41 -13.94 -13.08
CA ARG A 67 17.39 -12.88 -12.81
C ARG A 67 17.13 -11.71 -13.75
N GLY A 68 17.06 -10.50 -13.23
CA GLY A 68 16.83 -9.29 -14.02
C GLY A 68 17.00 -8.03 -13.19
N VAL A 69 16.79 -6.89 -13.85
CA VAL A 69 16.71 -5.58 -13.20
C VAL A 69 15.24 -5.21 -13.05
N VAL A 70 14.91 -4.59 -11.93
CA VAL A 70 13.57 -4.05 -11.67
C VAL A 70 13.65 -2.55 -11.46
N PHE A 71 12.60 -1.85 -11.83
CA PHE A 71 12.41 -0.46 -11.46
C PHE A 71 11.49 -0.40 -10.24
N GLU A 72 11.98 0.13 -9.13
CA GLU A 72 11.22 0.30 -7.90
C GLU A 72 10.74 1.75 -7.77
N LEU A 73 9.43 1.92 -7.58
CA LEU A 73 8.79 3.20 -7.31
C LEU A 73 8.20 3.16 -5.89
N ILE A 74 8.68 4.04 -5.02
CA ILE A 74 8.12 4.23 -3.67
C ILE A 74 7.53 5.64 -3.65
N PRO A 75 6.19 5.79 -3.65
CA PRO A 75 5.56 7.09 -3.54
C PRO A 75 5.65 7.56 -2.09
N LEU A 76 6.77 8.18 -1.72
CA LEU A 76 6.87 8.91 -0.47
C LEU A 76 6.33 10.33 -0.68
N PRO A 77 5.60 10.90 0.30
CA PRO A 77 5.38 12.34 0.30
C PRO A 77 6.74 13.04 0.27
N SER A 78 6.90 14.00 -0.65
CA SER A 78 8.18 14.71 -0.86
C SER A 78 8.70 15.40 0.41
N MET A 79 7.77 15.73 1.32
CA MET A 79 8.03 16.23 2.65
C MET A 79 7.22 15.37 3.64
N PRO A 80 7.85 14.63 4.56
CA PRO A 80 7.11 13.91 5.59
C PRO A 80 6.46 14.92 6.54
N GLU A 81 5.14 14.80 6.71
CA GLU A 81 4.43 15.53 7.77
C GLU A 81 4.57 14.75 9.08
N VAL A 82 5.21 15.36 10.07
CA VAL A 82 5.39 14.76 11.40
C VAL A 82 4.25 15.24 12.29
N GLU A 83 3.42 14.32 12.74
CA GLU A 83 2.36 14.57 13.71
C GLU A 83 2.58 13.80 15.00
N LYS A 84 1.89 14.21 16.07
CA LYS A 84 1.92 13.48 17.33
C LYS A 84 1.22 12.13 17.13
N GLY A 85 1.96 11.05 17.29
CA GLY A 85 1.40 9.69 17.20
C GLY A 85 0.20 9.47 18.12
N SER A 86 -0.81 8.76 17.61
CA SER A 86 -2.01 8.43 18.39
C SER A 86 -1.72 7.33 19.42
N TYR A 87 -2.27 7.48 20.63
CA TYR A 87 -2.26 6.42 21.63
C TYR A 87 -3.02 5.17 21.15
N ASP A 88 -3.97 5.33 20.24
CA ASP A 88 -4.76 4.21 19.71
C ASP A 88 -3.91 3.23 18.90
N SER A 89 -2.78 3.65 18.33
CA SER A 89 -1.84 2.74 17.67
C SER A 89 -1.30 1.67 18.64
N PHE A 90 -1.04 2.05 19.90
CA PHE A 90 -0.60 1.08 20.92
C PHE A 90 -1.72 0.10 21.30
N LYS A 91 -2.97 0.57 21.38
CA LYS A 91 -4.13 -0.31 21.62
C LYS A 91 -4.29 -1.32 20.49
N ALA A 92 -4.19 -0.87 19.24
CA ALA A 92 -4.30 -1.73 18.08
C ALA A 92 -3.21 -2.82 18.06
N VAL A 93 -1.96 -2.46 18.37
CA VAL A 93 -0.85 -3.43 18.49
C VAL A 93 -1.12 -4.42 19.62
N GLN A 94 -1.58 -3.95 20.78
CA GLN A 94 -1.94 -4.82 21.91
C GLN A 94 -3.04 -5.82 21.53
N GLU A 95 -4.09 -5.39 20.83
CA GLU A 95 -5.14 -6.30 20.38
C GLU A 95 -4.63 -7.37 19.42
N ILE A 96 -3.73 -7.02 18.49
CA ILE A 96 -3.15 -7.97 17.54
C ILE A 96 -2.34 -9.03 18.30
N ILE A 97 -1.54 -8.61 19.28
CA ILE A 97 -0.76 -9.51 20.14
C ILE A 97 -1.70 -10.46 20.88
N MET A 98 -2.73 -9.93 21.54
CA MET A 98 -3.66 -10.74 22.33
C MET A 98 -4.47 -11.72 21.48
N ARG A 99 -4.83 -11.35 20.24
CA ARG A 99 -5.54 -12.26 19.31
C ARG A 99 -4.67 -13.40 18.79
N ARG A 100 -3.34 -13.20 18.69
CA ARG A 100 -2.41 -14.21 18.14
C ARG A 100 -1.66 -15.01 19.20
N ALA A 101 -1.72 -14.59 20.46
CA ALA A 101 -1.08 -15.27 21.58
C ALA A 101 -1.90 -16.46 22.14
N VAL A 102 -3.09 -16.73 21.59
CA VAL A 102 -3.96 -17.86 21.94
C VAL A 102 -4.03 -18.86 20.80
#